data_AF-A0A317F718-F1
#
_entry.id   AF-A0A317F718-F1
#
_cell.length_a   1.000
_cell.length_b   1.000
_cell.length_c   1.000
_cell.angle_alpha   90.00
_cell.angle_beta   90.00
_cell.angle_gamma   90.00
#
_symmetry.space_group_name_H-M   'P 1'
#
loop_
_entity.id
_entity.type
_entity.pdbx_description
1 polymer ?
#
loop_
_entity_poly.entity_id
_entity_poly.type
_entity_poly.pdbx_seq_one_letter_code
_entity_poly.pdbx_strand_id
1 'polypeptide(L)'
;MDENKVKEKISEAFFSLLMAKNRFKIYKSDSGDDGIDLRIGDLIKYTRDNHANSYIDGQHILDIQLKCTTEKQIKRLTDGNFSYQLKVKNYEDLIIKRDAGGAIKMILVLFILPDDESEWMKILDDEIRLSKHAYWFYPGPEYDLDRTARVQNKHSSTKIEFQKSNQLILDFKTLFNTFYAISNPN
;
A
#
# COMPACT_ATOMS: atom_id res chain seq x y z
N MET A 1 13.39 1.64 -20.27
CA MET A 1 12.63 2.03 -19.06
C MET A 1 13.66 2.27 -17.96
N ASP A 2 13.56 3.34 -17.17
CA ASP A 2 14.51 3.58 -16.07
C ASP A 2 14.22 2.67 -14.86
N GLU A 3 15.19 2.54 -13.96
CA GLU A 3 15.12 1.69 -12.76
C GLU A 3 13.89 2.00 -11.88
N ASN A 4 13.53 3.27 -11.72
CA ASN A 4 12.39 3.67 -10.89
C ASN A 4 11.06 3.21 -11.50
N LYS A 5 10.93 3.26 -12.83
CA LYS A 5 9.76 2.72 -13.53
C LYS A 5 9.68 1.19 -13.43
N VAL A 6 10.83 0.49 -13.42
CA VAL A 6 10.85 -0.96 -13.16
C VAL A 6 10.35 -1.27 -11.75
N LYS A 7 10.88 -0.57 -10.74
CA LYS A 7 10.45 -0.66 -9.34
C LYS A 7 8.95 -0.42 -9.17
N GLU A 8 8.43 0.62 -9.81
CA GLU A 8 7.00 0.95 -9.83
C GLU A 8 6.18 -0.23 -10.38
N LYS A 9 6.52 -0.73 -11.57
CA LYS A 9 5.78 -1.84 -12.20
C LYS A 9 5.86 -3.14 -11.41
N ILE A 10 7.00 -3.46 -10.81
CA ILE A 10 7.15 -4.63 -9.93
C ILE A 10 6.24 -4.49 -8.70
N SER A 11 6.23 -3.31 -8.06
CA SER A 11 5.40 -3.07 -6.88
C SER A 11 3.90 -3.15 -7.19
N GLU A 12 3.47 -2.61 -8.33
CA GLU A 12 2.10 -2.66 -8.80
C GLU A 12 1.67 -4.09 -9.13
N ALA A 13 2.51 -4.84 -9.86
CA ALA A 13 2.23 -6.23 -10.21
C ALA A 13 2.14 -7.12 -8.98
N PHE A 14 3.11 -7.01 -8.05
CA PHE A 14 3.07 -7.76 -6.82
C PHE A 14 1.80 -7.46 -6.01
N PHE A 15 1.49 -6.17 -5.81
CA PHE A 15 0.36 -5.79 -4.97
C PHE A 15 -0.96 -6.23 -5.61
N SER A 16 -1.08 -6.13 -6.93
CA SER A 16 -2.24 -6.63 -7.69
C SER A 16 -2.43 -8.14 -7.51
N LEU A 17 -1.35 -8.94 -7.55
CA LEU A 17 -1.41 -10.37 -7.29
C LEU A 17 -1.88 -10.66 -5.85
N LEU A 18 -1.37 -9.92 -4.86
CA LEU A 18 -1.78 -10.05 -3.47
C LEU A 18 -3.28 -9.74 -3.31
N MET A 19 -3.78 -8.67 -3.95
CA MET A 19 -5.19 -8.27 -3.90
C MET A 19 -6.10 -9.31 -4.56
N ALA A 20 -5.71 -9.80 -5.74
CA ALA A 20 -6.44 -10.86 -6.43
C ALA A 20 -6.52 -12.14 -5.57
N LYS A 21 -5.41 -12.53 -4.93
CA LYS A 21 -5.36 -13.67 -4.02
C LYS A 21 -6.29 -13.51 -2.81
N ASN A 22 -6.50 -12.26 -2.36
CA ASN A 22 -7.39 -11.90 -1.25
C ASN A 22 -8.82 -11.54 -1.69
N ARG A 23 -9.17 -11.74 -2.98
CA ARG A 23 -10.51 -11.49 -3.55
C ARG A 23 -10.98 -10.04 -3.42
N PHE A 24 -10.06 -9.09 -3.48
CA PHE A 24 -10.42 -7.68 -3.64
C PHE A 24 -10.68 -7.36 -5.12
N LYS A 25 -11.65 -6.48 -5.36
CA LYS A 25 -11.77 -5.82 -6.66
C LYS A 25 -10.69 -4.75 -6.75
N ILE A 26 -9.94 -4.74 -7.84
CA ILE A 26 -8.99 -3.67 -8.15
C ILE A 26 -9.68 -2.72 -9.12
N TYR A 27 -9.75 -1.44 -8.76
CA TYR A 27 -10.21 -0.38 -9.63
C TYR A 27 -8.99 0.23 -10.31
N LYS A 28 -8.97 0.22 -11.64
CA LYS A 28 -7.94 0.95 -12.37
C LYS A 28 -8.15 2.44 -12.15
N SER A 29 -7.10 3.13 -11.72
CA SER A 29 -7.09 4.61 -11.70
C SER A 29 -6.81 5.07 -13.14
N ASP A 30 -7.76 5.81 -13.73
CA ASP A 30 -7.60 6.41 -15.06
C ASP A 30 -6.95 7.82 -15.01
N SER A 31 -6.46 8.28 -13.85
CA SER A 31 -6.00 9.67 -13.71
C SER A 31 -4.73 9.80 -12.85
N GLY A 32 -3.60 10.03 -13.53
CA GLY A 32 -2.26 10.01 -12.97
C GLY A 32 -1.79 11.27 -12.23
N ASP A 33 -2.56 11.81 -11.27
CA ASP A 33 -2.03 12.90 -10.42
C ASP A 33 -2.65 13.02 -9.00
N ASP A 34 -3.54 12.11 -8.61
CA ASP A 34 -4.16 12.14 -7.27
C ASP A 34 -3.31 11.44 -6.18
N GLY A 35 -2.11 10.95 -6.55
CA GLY A 35 -1.21 10.26 -5.62
C GLY A 35 -1.66 8.86 -5.23
N ILE A 36 -2.67 8.30 -5.93
CA ILE A 36 -3.22 6.95 -5.72
C ILE A 36 -2.69 6.04 -6.83
N ASP A 37 -1.88 5.05 -6.45
CA ASP A 37 -1.30 4.08 -7.38
C ASP A 37 -2.27 2.90 -7.61
N LEU A 38 -3.03 2.48 -6.59
CA LEU A 38 -4.08 1.48 -6.70
C LEU A 38 -5.28 1.83 -5.82
N ARG A 39 -6.49 1.48 -6.28
CA ARG A 39 -7.70 1.49 -5.47
C ARG A 39 -8.28 0.09 -5.40
N ILE A 40 -8.68 -0.33 -4.20
CA ILE A 40 -9.28 -1.65 -3.98
C ILE A 40 -10.61 -1.54 -3.24
N GLY A 41 -11.49 -2.54 -3.41
CA GLY A 41 -12.74 -2.62 -2.68
C GLY A 41 -13.12 -4.06 -2.35
N ASP A 42 -13.85 -4.21 -1.25
CA ASP A 42 -14.39 -5.49 -0.85
C ASP A 42 -15.54 -5.93 -1.77
N LEU A 43 -15.85 -7.22 -1.73
CA LEU A 43 -16.90 -7.83 -2.52
C LEU A 43 -17.88 -8.54 -1.59
N ILE A 44 -19.17 -8.36 -1.85
CA ILE A 44 -20.25 -9.06 -1.15
C ILE A 44 -20.69 -10.23 -2.03
N LYS A 45 -20.59 -11.45 -1.49
CA LYS A 45 -21.10 -12.66 -2.14
C LYS A 45 -22.59 -12.81 -1.85
N TYR A 46 -23.38 -13.11 -2.87
CA TYR A 46 -24.80 -13.44 -2.73
C TYR A 46 -25.18 -14.58 -3.68
N THR A 47 -26.31 -15.23 -3.39
CA THR A 47 -26.87 -16.31 -4.20
C THR A 47 -28.06 -15.77 -4.97
N ARG A 48 -28.07 -15.95 -6.29
CA ARG A 48 -29.22 -15.61 -7.15
C ARG A 48 -30.31 -16.67 -7.04
N ASP A 49 -31.50 -16.34 -7.53
CA ASP A 49 -32.67 -17.25 -7.56
C ASP A 49 -32.37 -18.57 -8.28
N ASN A 50 -31.46 -18.57 -9.26
CA ASN A 50 -31.01 -19.78 -9.96
C ASN A 50 -29.91 -20.57 -9.22
N HIS A 51 -29.72 -20.33 -7.91
CA HIS A 51 -28.67 -20.90 -7.06
C HIS A 51 -27.22 -20.58 -7.50
N ALA A 52 -27.02 -19.68 -8.46
CA ALA A 52 -25.67 -19.25 -8.85
C ALA A 52 -25.09 -18.25 -7.84
N ASN A 53 -23.82 -18.45 -7.49
CA ASN A 53 -23.07 -17.46 -6.72
C ASN A 53 -22.77 -16.24 -7.58
N SER A 54 -22.89 -15.06 -7.01
CA SER A 54 -22.53 -13.79 -7.64
C SER A 54 -21.89 -12.85 -6.63
N TYR A 55 -21.22 -11.82 -7.15
CA TYR A 55 -20.52 -10.82 -6.35
C TYR A 55 -20.97 -9.43 -6.78
N ILE A 56 -21.17 -8.55 -5.81
CA ILE A 56 -21.32 -7.12 -6.01
C ILE A 56 -20.23 -6.38 -5.24
N ASP A 57 -20.00 -5.12 -5.60
CA ASP A 57 -19.13 -4.22 -4.86
C ASP A 57 -19.66 -4.05 -3.43
N GLY A 58 -18.75 -4.16 -2.46
CA GLY A 58 -19.04 -3.81 -1.08
C GLY A 58 -18.99 -2.31 -0.85
N GLN A 59 -19.05 -1.92 0.42
CA GLN A 59 -19.13 -0.51 0.83
C GLN A 59 -17.76 0.09 1.15
N HIS A 60 -16.71 -0.72 1.25
CA HIS A 60 -15.41 -0.29 1.76
C HIS A 60 -14.40 -0.19 0.62
N ILE A 61 -13.75 0.98 0.51
CA ILE A 61 -12.77 1.28 -0.54
C ILE A 61 -11.49 1.81 0.09
N LEU A 62 -10.37 1.17 -0.21
CA LEU A 62 -9.04 1.57 0.25
C LEU A 62 -8.21 2.07 -0.93
N ASP A 63 -7.76 3.32 -0.83
CA ASP A 63 -6.77 3.94 -1.69
C ASP A 63 -5.36 3.53 -1.23
N ILE A 64 -4.47 3.30 -2.18
CA ILE A 64 -3.13 2.81 -1.91
C ILE A 64 -2.13 3.61 -2.71
N GLN A 65 -1.21 4.23 -1.98
CA GLN A 65 0.01 4.77 -2.56
C GLN A 65 1.11 3.72 -2.48
N LEU A 66 1.64 3.33 -3.62
CA LEU A 66 2.76 2.41 -3.75
C LEU A 66 4.05 3.20 -3.87
N LYS A 67 5.05 2.85 -3.06
CA LYS A 67 6.42 3.32 -3.22
C LYS A 67 7.35 2.13 -3.20
N CYS A 68 8.44 2.23 -3.94
CA CYS A 68 9.41 1.15 -4.05
C CYS A 68 10.84 1.72 -3.96
N THR A 69 11.69 1.02 -3.22
CA THR A 69 13.05 1.43 -2.86
C THR A 69 13.92 0.19 -2.69
N THR A 70 15.20 0.36 -2.40
CA THR A 70 16.11 -0.77 -2.07
C THR A 70 16.65 -0.68 -0.65
N GLU A 71 17.29 -1.74 -0.19
CA GLU A 71 17.82 -1.87 1.17
C GLU A 71 18.77 -0.73 1.57
N LYS A 72 19.64 -0.26 0.66
CA LYS A 72 20.54 0.87 0.92
C LYS A 72 19.83 2.22 1.12
N GLN A 73 18.57 2.34 0.71
CA GLN A 73 17.82 3.60 0.75
C GLN A 73 16.96 3.76 2.02
N ILE A 74 16.93 2.74 2.86
CA ILE A 74 16.28 2.79 4.18
C ILE A 74 17.33 2.85 5.29
N LYS A 75 16.98 3.45 6.43
CA LYS A 75 17.83 3.44 7.61
C LYS A 75 17.23 2.52 8.67
N ARG A 76 17.88 1.38 8.93
CA ARG A 76 17.50 0.43 9.98
C ARG A 76 17.68 1.04 11.37
N LEU A 77 16.77 0.71 12.27
CA LEU A 77 16.78 1.06 13.69
C LEU A 77 17.10 -0.19 14.53
N THR A 78 17.47 -0.01 15.80
CA THR A 78 17.99 -1.06 16.68
C THR A 78 16.98 -2.15 17.04
N ASP A 79 15.68 -1.87 16.89
CA ASP A 79 14.55 -2.73 17.22
C ASP A 79 13.97 -3.49 15.99
N GLY A 80 14.64 -3.37 14.84
CA GLY A 80 14.16 -3.94 13.58
C GLY A 80 13.15 -3.06 12.83
N ASN A 81 12.77 -1.92 13.40
CA ASN A 81 12.07 -0.86 12.67
C ASN A 81 13.04 -0.18 11.69
N PHE A 82 12.50 0.68 10.83
CA PHE A 82 13.33 1.44 9.89
C PHE A 82 12.66 2.76 9.53
N SER A 83 13.46 3.68 9.00
CA SER A 83 12.98 4.97 8.51
C SER A 83 13.19 5.11 7.00
N TYR A 84 12.30 5.89 6.38
CA TYR A 84 12.27 6.17 4.95
C TYR A 84 11.98 7.66 4.71
N GLN A 85 12.59 8.22 3.67
CA GLN A 85 12.37 9.61 3.25
C GLN A 85 11.22 9.66 2.26
N LEU A 86 10.04 10.11 2.72
CA LEU A 86 8.86 10.29 1.89
C LEU A 86 8.76 11.75 1.43
N LYS A 87 8.41 11.98 0.16
CA LYS A 87 8.15 13.35 -0.32
C LYS A 87 7.04 14.01 0.51
N VAL A 88 7.20 15.29 0.85
CA VAL A 88 6.23 16.02 1.68
C VAL A 88 4.83 16.00 1.05
N LYS A 89 4.71 16.20 -0.27
CA LYS A 89 3.42 16.08 -0.97
C LYS A 89 2.71 14.76 -0.66
N ASN A 90 3.42 13.64 -0.80
CA ASN A 90 2.86 12.31 -0.60
C ASN A 90 2.40 12.09 0.84
N TYR A 91 3.18 12.60 1.79
CA TYR A 91 2.81 12.57 3.20
C TYR A 91 1.56 13.41 3.48
N GLU A 92 1.48 14.60 2.89
CA GLU A 92 0.31 15.48 3.01
C GLU A 92 -0.95 14.84 2.42
N ASP A 93 -0.86 14.18 1.26
CA ASP A 93 -1.98 13.47 0.64
C ASP A 93 -2.58 12.43 1.61
N LEU A 94 -1.73 11.68 2.34
CA LEU A 94 -2.16 10.70 3.35
C LEU A 94 -2.88 11.38 4.53
N ILE A 95 -2.34 12.49 5.04
CA ILE A 95 -2.93 13.26 6.15
C ILE A 95 -4.28 13.85 5.73
N ILE A 96 -4.37 14.46 4.55
CA ILE A 96 -5.60 15.06 4.02
C ILE A 96 -6.68 13.98 3.89
N LYS A 97 -6.34 12.81 3.33
CA LYS A 97 -7.29 11.69 3.17
C LYS A 97 -7.79 11.14 4.50
N ARG A 98 -6.91 11.03 5.49
CA ARG A 98 -7.28 10.64 6.86
C ARG A 98 -8.24 11.67 7.48
N ASP A 99 -7.90 12.95 7.40
CA ASP A 99 -8.63 14.05 8.05
C ASP A 99 -9.97 14.36 7.38
N ALA A 100 -10.11 14.06 6.09
CA ALA A 100 -11.37 14.23 5.37
C ALA A 100 -12.51 13.39 5.97
N GLY A 101 -12.22 12.42 6.83
CA GLY A 101 -13.23 11.64 7.56
C GLY A 101 -14.11 10.76 6.66
N GLY A 102 -13.80 10.68 5.37
CA GLY A 102 -14.60 9.97 4.38
C GLY A 102 -14.59 8.44 4.57
N ALA A 103 -15.51 7.80 3.86
CA ALA A 103 -15.60 6.34 3.78
C ALA A 103 -14.39 5.71 3.08
N ILE A 104 -13.65 6.46 2.26
CA ILE A 104 -12.44 5.99 1.58
C ILE A 104 -11.23 6.29 2.47
N LYS A 105 -10.46 5.26 2.81
CA LYS A 105 -9.19 5.39 3.55
C LYS A 105 -8.03 5.33 2.57
N MET A 106 -6.87 5.84 2.96
CA MET A 106 -5.65 5.77 2.15
C MET A 106 -4.46 5.29 2.98
N ILE A 107 -3.71 4.32 2.46
CA ILE A 107 -2.46 3.86 3.06
C ILE A 107 -1.29 4.03 2.11
N LEU A 108 -0.09 4.11 2.67
CA LEU A 108 1.16 3.93 1.95
C LEU A 108 1.61 2.49 2.09
N VAL A 109 2.05 1.88 0.98
CA VAL A 109 2.78 0.62 0.99
C VAL A 109 4.17 0.86 0.41
N LEU A 110 5.19 0.57 1.20
CA LEU A 110 6.59 0.66 0.80
C LEU A 110 7.14 -0.73 0.51
N PHE A 111 7.56 -0.93 -0.73
CA PHE A 111 8.31 -2.07 -1.21
C PHE A 111 9.80 -1.83 -1.07
N ILE A 112 10.49 -2.73 -0.38
CA ILE A 112 11.95 -2.76 -0.30
C ILE A 112 12.42 -3.99 -1.07
N LEU A 113 13.10 -3.73 -2.17
CA LEU A 113 13.76 -4.74 -2.99
C LEU A 113 15.22 -4.90 -2.54
N PRO A 114 15.86 -6.04 -2.84
CA PRO A 114 17.31 -6.17 -2.73
C PRO A 114 18.04 -5.08 -3.51
N ASP A 115 19.26 -4.73 -3.09
CA ASP A 115 20.08 -3.77 -3.84
C ASP A 115 20.55 -4.29 -5.21
N ASP A 116 20.62 -5.62 -5.36
CA ASP A 116 20.89 -6.30 -6.63
C ASP A 116 19.60 -6.48 -7.44
N GLU A 117 19.53 -5.85 -8.61
CA GLU A 117 18.40 -5.92 -9.53
C GLU A 117 18.12 -7.34 -10.03
N SER A 118 19.15 -8.18 -10.18
CA SER A 118 18.98 -9.57 -10.61
C SER A 118 18.22 -10.44 -9.61
N GLU A 119 18.13 -9.97 -8.35
CA GLU A 119 17.41 -10.64 -7.28
C GLU A 119 15.95 -10.19 -7.17
N TRP A 120 15.51 -9.17 -7.92
CA TRP A 120 14.15 -8.62 -7.79
C TRP A 120 13.07 -9.63 -8.20
N MET A 121 13.33 -10.40 -9.26
CA MET A 121 12.44 -11.43 -9.76
C MET A 121 13.22 -12.61 -10.32
N LYS A 122 12.81 -13.84 -9.95
CA LYS A 122 13.39 -15.07 -10.48
C LYS A 122 12.34 -15.98 -11.13
N ILE A 123 12.71 -16.33 -12.36
CA ILE A 123 12.29 -17.43 -13.24
C ILE A 123 12.66 -18.84 -12.74
N LEU A 124 11.87 -19.56 -11.93
CA LEU A 124 12.21 -20.94 -11.53
C LEU A 124 11.26 -21.95 -12.20
N ASP A 125 11.63 -23.22 -12.20
CA ASP A 125 10.90 -24.29 -12.90
C ASP A 125 9.47 -24.50 -12.36
N ASP A 126 9.28 -24.30 -11.05
CA ASP A 126 8.03 -24.55 -10.33
C ASP A 126 7.41 -23.27 -9.71
N GLU A 127 8.17 -22.17 -9.64
CA GLU A 127 7.71 -20.93 -9.02
C GLU A 127 8.22 -19.67 -9.72
N ILE A 128 7.48 -18.58 -9.52
CA ILE A 128 7.97 -17.22 -9.76
C ILE A 128 8.27 -16.62 -8.39
N ARG A 129 9.53 -16.26 -8.16
CA ARG A 129 9.94 -15.61 -6.91
C ARG A 129 10.07 -14.12 -7.12
N LEU A 130 9.25 -13.35 -6.43
CA LEU A 130 9.38 -11.90 -6.32
C LEU A 130 9.98 -11.57 -4.96
N SER A 131 11.22 -11.07 -4.94
CA SER A 131 11.88 -10.65 -3.70
C SER A 131 11.23 -9.38 -3.19
N LYS A 132 10.76 -9.39 -1.95
CA LYS A 132 10.05 -8.25 -1.37
C LYS A 132 10.12 -8.23 0.14
N HIS A 133 10.31 -7.02 0.68
CA HIS A 133 9.78 -6.66 1.98
C HIS A 133 8.80 -5.50 1.79
N ALA A 134 7.51 -5.78 1.97
CA ALA A 134 6.48 -4.78 1.80
C ALA A 134 5.91 -4.41 3.16
N TYR A 135 5.86 -3.12 3.48
CA TYR A 135 5.36 -2.61 4.75
C TYR A 135 4.28 -1.57 4.50
N TRP A 136 3.28 -1.53 5.36
CA TRP A 136 2.22 -0.53 5.28
C TRP A 136 2.41 0.58 6.32
N PHE A 137 1.94 1.78 5.98
CA PHE A 137 1.92 2.94 6.84
C PHE A 137 0.59 3.67 6.70
N TYR A 138 0.03 4.03 7.86
CA TYR A 138 -1.14 4.88 8.00
C TYR A 138 -0.83 5.94 9.06
N PRO A 139 -0.97 7.25 8.77
CA PRO A 139 -0.55 8.27 9.72
C PRO A 139 -1.50 8.34 10.94
N GLY A 140 -1.00 7.96 12.12
CA GLY A 140 -1.66 8.17 13.41
C GLY A 140 -1.68 9.66 13.85
N PRO A 141 -2.41 10.01 14.93
CA PRO A 141 -2.47 11.39 15.45
C PRO A 141 -1.11 11.98 15.83
N GLU A 142 -0.14 11.15 16.21
CA GLU A 142 1.23 11.54 16.54
C GLU A 142 2.00 12.15 15.34
N TYR A 143 1.46 12.01 14.13
CA TYR A 143 2.00 12.53 12.87
C TYR A 143 1.41 13.91 12.48
N ASP A 144 0.63 14.51 13.38
CA ASP A 144 0.03 15.83 13.24
C ASP A 144 1.08 16.94 13.51
N LEU A 145 2.07 17.09 12.63
CA LEU A 145 2.90 18.31 12.58
C LEU A 145 2.04 19.55 12.33
N ASP A 146 2.48 20.70 12.85
CA ASP A 146 1.90 22.01 12.58
C ASP A 146 1.73 22.25 11.07
N ARG A 147 0.48 22.41 10.60
CA ARG A 147 0.14 22.61 9.19
C ARG A 147 0.80 23.86 8.60
N THR A 148 1.12 24.86 9.42
CA THR A 148 1.68 26.15 8.98
C THR A 148 3.14 26.07 8.53
N ALA A 149 3.91 25.08 9.01
CA ALA A 149 5.32 24.88 8.64
C ALA A 149 5.54 24.11 7.32
N ARG A 150 4.50 23.47 6.76
CA ARG A 150 4.63 22.43 5.71
C ARG A 150 4.58 22.95 4.28
N VAL A 151 3.98 24.12 4.05
CA VAL A 151 3.66 24.64 2.70
C VAL A 151 4.89 25.13 1.92
N GLN A 152 6.06 25.27 2.54
CA GLN A 152 7.18 25.98 1.91
C GLN A 152 7.99 25.15 0.89
N ASN A 153 7.89 23.80 0.84
CA ASN A 153 8.64 23.03 -0.16
C ASN A 153 8.08 21.62 -0.48
N LYS A 154 7.15 21.51 -1.43
CA LYS A 154 6.57 20.24 -1.92
C LYS A 154 7.57 19.21 -2.45
N HIS A 155 8.79 19.65 -2.82
CA HIS A 155 9.86 18.79 -3.32
C HIS A 155 10.79 18.27 -2.22
N SER A 156 10.64 18.76 -0.99
CA SER A 156 11.38 18.25 0.17
C SER A 156 10.86 16.87 0.59
N SER A 157 11.64 16.18 1.40
CA SER A 157 11.26 14.90 2.03
C SER A 157 11.10 15.06 3.53
N THR A 158 10.18 14.28 4.10
CA THR A 158 10.03 14.07 5.53
C THR A 158 10.37 12.63 5.87
N LYS A 159 10.92 12.42 7.07
CA LYS A 159 11.22 11.09 7.58
C LYS A 159 9.95 10.47 8.16
N ILE A 160 9.58 9.29 7.68
CA ILE A 160 8.56 8.43 8.31
C ILE A 160 9.21 7.15 8.83
N GLU A 161 8.61 6.56 9.85
CA GLU A 161 9.10 5.34 10.49
C GLU A 161 8.10 4.19 10.27
N PHE A 162 8.62 3.03 9.90
CA PHE A 162 7.87 1.81 9.70
C PHE A 162 8.17 0.84 10.82
N GLN A 163 7.12 0.35 11.45
CA GLN A 163 7.22 -0.72 12.42
C GLN A 163 7.41 -2.07 11.71
N LYS A 164 8.29 -2.92 12.25
CA LYS A 164 8.50 -4.27 11.71
C LYS A 164 7.21 -5.09 11.67
N SER A 165 6.32 -4.88 12.65
CA SER A 165 4.98 -5.51 12.73
C SER A 165 4.06 -5.12 11.58
N ASN A 166 4.31 -4.01 10.89
CA ASN A 166 3.52 -3.56 9.74
C ASN A 166 3.95 -4.21 8.42
N GLN A 167 4.66 -5.33 8.49
CA GLN A 167 4.96 -6.12 7.30
C GLN A 167 3.65 -6.64 6.69
N LEU A 168 3.47 -6.45 5.39
CA LEU A 168 2.36 -7.04 4.65
C LEU A 168 2.48 -8.56 4.66
N ILE A 169 1.45 -9.21 5.20
CA ILE A 169 1.28 -10.65 5.19
C ILE A 169 0.36 -11.07 4.04
N LEU A 170 0.34 -12.37 3.74
CA LEU A 170 -0.50 -12.92 2.66
C LEU A 170 -2.00 -12.71 2.89
N ASP A 171 -2.43 -12.65 4.15
CA ASP A 171 -3.81 -12.32 4.52
C ASP A 171 -4.00 -10.80 4.64
N PHE A 172 -4.15 -10.16 3.48
CA PHE A 172 -4.44 -8.73 3.42
C PHE A 172 -5.85 -8.40 3.94
N LYS A 173 -6.77 -9.38 3.93
CA LYS A 173 -8.15 -9.17 4.37
C LYS A 173 -8.21 -8.77 5.84
N THR A 174 -7.39 -9.39 6.69
CA THR A 174 -7.27 -9.02 8.10
C THR A 174 -6.85 -7.56 8.27
N LEU A 175 -5.82 -7.10 7.55
CA LEU A 175 -5.38 -5.70 7.59
C LEU A 175 -6.48 -4.75 7.10
N PHE A 176 -7.11 -5.06 5.96
CA PHE A 176 -8.21 -4.25 5.42
C PHE A 176 -9.32 -4.04 6.44
N ASN A 177 -9.71 -5.10 7.14
CA ASN A 177 -10.79 -5.06 8.12
C ASN A 177 -10.47 -4.14 9.33
N THR A 178 -9.19 -3.97 9.70
CA THR A 178 -8.80 -3.04 10.77
C THR A 178 -9.10 -1.57 10.45
N PHE A 179 -9.10 -1.18 9.17
CA PHE A 179 -9.38 0.20 8.77
C PHE A 179 -10.87 0.57 8.83
N TYR A 180 -11.73 -0.44 8.81
CA TYR A 180 -13.19 -0.28 8.77
C TYR A 180 -13.89 -0.87 10.00
N ALA A 181 -13.11 -1.32 11.00
CA ALA A 181 -13.63 -2.01 12.19
C ALA A 181 -14.57 -3.19 11.85
N ILE A 182 -14.27 -3.91 10.78
CA ILE A 182 -15.05 -5.08 10.35
C ILE A 182 -14.61 -6.28 11.20
N SER A 183 -15.55 -6.98 11.81
CA SER A 183 -15.26 -8.22 12.51
C SER A 183 -14.81 -9.29 11.51
N ASN A 184 -13.66 -9.92 11.74
CA ASN A 184 -13.25 -11.07 10.94
C ASN A 184 -14.26 -12.22 11.18
N PRO A 185 -14.81 -12.85 10.14
CA PRO A 185 -15.60 -14.06 10.32
C PRO A 185 -14.69 -15.16 10.90
N ASN A 186 -15.15 -15.81 11.97
CA ASN A 186 -14.50 -16.98 12.58
C ASN A 186 -14.32 -18.13 11.59
#